data_AF-L9VRD9-F1
#
_entry.id   AF-L9VRD9-F1
#
_cell.length_a   1.000
_cell.length_b   1.000
_cell.length_c   1.000
_cell.angle_alpha   90.00
_cell.angle_beta   90.00
_cell.angle_gamma   90.00
#
_symmetry.space_group_name_H-M   'P 1'
#
loop_
_entity.id
_entity.type
_entity.pdbx_description
1 polymer ?
#
loop_
_entity_poly.entity_id
_entity_poly.type
_entity_poly.pdbx_seq_one_letter_code
_entity_poly.pdbx_strand_id
1 'polypeptide(L)' 'ETLIDAGLLARYTYEPSEEKRDLPSQFYGFTARGVEVLYDYKYLRGLPVARALYENTRKTEKVERHESAPRPELPVAVS' A
#
# COMPACT_ATOMS: atom_id res chain seq x y z
N GLU A 1 7.12 -9.88 -8.56
CA GLU A 1 7.81 -11.00 -7.90
C GLU A 1 9.03 -10.53 -7.12
N THR A 2 10.02 -9.88 -7.73
CA THR A 2 11.30 -9.50 -7.07
C THR A 2 11.21 -8.86 -5.68
N LEU A 3 10.30 -7.91 -5.42
CA LEU A 3 10.18 -7.26 -4.10
C LEU A 3 9.45 -8.11 -3.06
N ILE A 4 8.56 -9.01 -3.49
CA ILE A 4 7.88 -9.97 -2.63
C ILE A 4 8.85 -11.09 -2.28
N ASP A 5 9.59 -11.60 -3.27
CA ASP A 5 10.61 -12.62 -3.08
C ASP A 5 11.76 -12.12 -2.20
N ALA A 6 12.11 -10.84 -2.33
CA ALA A 6 13.04 -10.17 -1.44
C ALA A 6 12.49 -9.92 -0.03
N GLY A 7 11.21 -10.22 0.23
CA GLY A 7 10.56 -10.04 1.54
C GLY A 7 10.33 -8.59 1.94
N LEU A 8 10.32 -7.65 0.99
CA LEU A 8 10.12 -6.22 1.23
C LEU A 8 8.65 -5.82 1.11
N LEU A 9 7.89 -6.50 0.25
CA LEU A 9 6.45 -6.34 0.09
C LEU A 9 5.73 -7.62 0.48
N ALA A 10 4.51 -7.47 0.99
CA ALA A 10 3.55 -8.54 1.16
C ALA A 10 2.24 -8.20 0.42
N ARG A 11 1.54 -9.26 0.01
CA ARG A 11 0.15 -9.17 -0.45
C ARG A 11 -0.76 -9.33 0.76
N TYR A 12 -1.62 -8.34 0.98
CA TYR A 12 -2.68 -8.35 1.98
C TYR A 12 -4.01 -8.50 1.26
N THR A 13 -4.75 -9.56 1.57
CA THR A 13 -6.05 -9.84 0.94
C THR A 13 -7.17 -9.37 1.85
N TYR A 14 -8.10 -8.60 1.29
CA TYR A 14 -9.39 -8.30 1.90
C TYR A 14 -10.42 -9.30 1.37
N GLU A 15 -10.55 -10.43 2.07
CA GLU A 15 -11.44 -11.54 1.73
C GLU A 15 -12.88 -11.10 1.35
N PRO A 16 -13.52 -10.12 2.04
CA PRO A 16 -14.90 -9.74 1.71
C PRO A 16 -15.10 -9.05 0.35
N SER A 17 -14.02 -8.78 -0.39
CA SER A 17 -14.07 -8.23 -1.75
C SER A 17 -13.61 -9.19 -2.84
N GLU A 18 -13.20 -10.44 -2.55
CA GLU A 18 -12.68 -11.35 -3.59
C GLU A 18 -13.66 -11.62 -4.74
N GLU A 19 -14.95 -11.70 -4.44
CA GLU A 19 -16.00 -11.95 -5.44
C GLU A 19 -16.65 -10.67 -5.99
N LYS A 20 -16.21 -9.49 -5.54
CA LYS A 20 -16.81 -8.20 -5.93
C LYS A 20 -16.08 -7.59 -7.12
N ARG A 21 -16.73 -7.62 -8.30
CA ARG A 21 -16.15 -7.15 -9.57
C ARG A 21 -15.60 -5.72 -9.55
N ASP A 22 -16.18 -4.83 -8.75
CA ASP A 22 -15.85 -3.40 -8.76
C ASP A 22 -14.97 -2.96 -7.58
N LEU A 23 -14.52 -3.89 -6.73
CA LEU A 23 -13.66 -3.60 -5.58
C LEU A 23 -12.36 -4.42 -5.63
N PRO A 24 -11.22 -3.80 -5.30
CA PRO A 24 -9.98 -4.55 -5.12
C PRO A 24 -10.09 -5.45 -3.87
N SER A 25 -9.62 -6.69 -4.01
CA SER A 25 -9.42 -7.61 -2.88
C SER A 25 -7.94 -7.75 -2.51
N GLN A 26 -7.01 -7.51 -3.45
CA GLN A 26 -5.58 -7.67 -3.23
C GLN A 26 -4.89 -6.32 -3.13
N PHE A 27 -4.20 -6.11 -2.01
CA PHE A 27 -3.41 -4.91 -1.73
C PHE A 27 -1.95 -5.29 -1.51
N TYR A 28 -1.04 -4.41 -1.93
CA TYR A 28 0.39 -4.58 -1.71
C TYR A 28 0.87 -3.50 -0.75
N GLY A 29 1.59 -3.92 0.28
CA GLY A 29 2.17 -3.03 1.29
C GLY A 29 3.53 -3.54 1.74
N PHE A 30 4.27 -2.69 2.44
CA PHE A 30 5.58 -3.07 2.98
C PHE A 30 5.42 -4.11 4.08
N THR A 31 6.42 -4.99 4.20
CA THR A 31 6.67 -5.76 5.41
C THR A 31 7.43 -4.89 6.42
N ALA A 32 7.53 -5.33 7.67
CA ALA A 32 8.34 -4.63 8.68
C ALA A 32 9.80 -4.44 8.18
N ARG A 33 10.39 -5.50 7.61
CA ARG A 33 11.71 -5.46 6.96
C ARG A 33 11.76 -4.47 5.78
N GLY A 34 10.69 -4.40 4.98
CA GLY A 34 10.58 -3.42 3.90
C GLY A 34 10.67 -1.98 4.40
N VAL A 35 9.96 -1.67 5.49
CA VAL A 35 10.00 -0.35 6.15
C VAL A 35 11.40 -0.07 6.71
N GLU A 36 12.03 -1.04 7.38
CA GLU A 36 13.40 -0.93 7.89
C GLU A 36 14.39 -0.59 6.76
N VAL A 37 14.33 -1.30 5.63
CA VAL A 37 15.19 -1.01 4.47
C VAL A 37 14.97 0.42 3.95
N LEU A 38 13.73 0.88 3.85
CA LEU A 38 13.47 2.27 3.42
C LEU A 38 14.02 3.29 4.43
N TYR A 39 13.99 2.98 5.72
CA TYR A 39 14.53 3.83 6.77
C TYR A 39 16.07 3.87 6.75
N ASP A 40 16.72 2.72 6.62
CA ASP A 40 18.17 2.57 6.64
C ASP A 40 18.83 3.32 5.49
N TYR A 41 18.27 3.15 4.28
CA TYR A 41 18.72 3.83 3.08
C TYR A 41 18.14 5.24 2.90
N LYS A 42 17.47 5.77 3.94
CA LYS A 42 16.96 7.16 4.02
C LYS A 42 15.93 7.54 2.96
N TYR A 43 15.26 6.57 2.34
CA TYR A 43 14.17 6.80 1.39
C TYR A 43 12.94 7.43 2.04
N LEU A 44 12.72 7.21 3.34
CA LEU A 44 11.58 7.82 4.07
C LEU A 44 11.70 9.34 4.28
N ARG A 45 12.88 9.94 4.04
CA ARG A 45 13.06 11.40 4.20
C ARG A 45 12.17 12.21 3.26
N GLY A 46 11.88 11.68 2.06
CA GLY A 46 11.01 12.31 1.07
C GLY A 46 9.52 12.03 1.28
N LEU A 47 9.16 11.16 2.24
CA LEU A 47 7.78 10.70 2.42
C LEU A 47 6.78 11.86 2.63
N PRO A 48 7.06 12.91 3.43
CA PRO A 48 6.12 14.03 3.58
C PRO A 48 5.84 14.75 2.25
N VAL A 49 6.86 14.91 1.41
CA VAL A 49 6.73 15.56 0.09
C VAL A 49 5.96 14.67 -0.87
N ALA A 50 6.31 13.39 -0.96
CA ALA A 50 5.61 12.43 -1.81
C ALA A 50 4.13 12.30 -1.43
N ARG A 51 3.83 12.30 -0.13
CA ARG A 51 2.46 12.29 0.40
C ARG A 51 1.68 13.53 -0.03
N ALA A 52 2.26 14.72 0.16
CA ALA A 52 1.61 15.97 -0.25
C ALA A 52 1.32 16.00 -1.76
N LEU A 53 2.26 15.54 -2.59
CA LEU A 53 2.04 15.44 -4.04
C LEU A 53 0.91 14.46 -4.38
N TYR A 54 0.88 13.29 -3.75
CA TYR A 54 -0.17 12.29 -3.97
C TYR A 54 -1.56 12.80 -3.56
N GLU A 55 -1.66 13.45 -2.40
CA GLU A 55 -2.92 14.01 -1.88
C GLU A 55 -3.46 15.15 -2.77
N ASN A 56 -2.59 15.92 -3.41
CA ASN A 56 -2.98 17.01 -4.32
C ASN A 56 -3.09 16.58 -5.79
N THR A 57 -2.76 15.33 -6.12
CA THR A 57 -2.89 14.83 -7.49
C THR A 57 -4.36 14.69 -7.85
N ARG A 58 -4.77 15.23 -9.00
CA ARG A 58 -6.13 15.02 -9.53
C ARG A 58 -6.33 13.55 -9.82
N LYS A 59 -7.33 12.95 -9.17
CA LYS A 59 -7.69 11.54 -9.32
C LYS A 59 -8.87 11.42 -10.28
N THR A 60 -8.95 10.28 -10.97
CA THR A 60 -10.15 9.91 -11.72
C THR A 60 -11.14 9.23 -10.76
N GLU A 61 -12.42 9.21 -11.10
CA GLU A 61 -13.44 8.51 -10.29
C GLU A 61 -13.10 7.04 -10.02
N LYS A 62 -12.41 6.38 -10.97
CA LYS A 62 -11.93 5.01 -10.78
C LYS A 62 -10.87 4.93 -9.68
N VAL A 63 -9.90 5.86 -9.66
CA VAL A 63 -8.84 5.90 -8.63
C VAL A 63 -9.45 6.19 -7.27
N GLU A 64 -10.32 7.19 -7.16
CA GLU A 64 -10.96 7.55 -5.87
C GLU A 64 -11.76 6.38 -5.28
N ARG A 65 -12.52 5.65 -6.12
CA ARG A 65 -13.25 4.44 -5.71
C ARG A 65 -12.33 3.32 -5.21
N HIS A 66 -11.18 3.12 -5.84
CA HIS A 66 -10.23 2.09 -5.39
C HIS A 66 -9.45 2.52 -4.14
N GLU A 67 -9.18 3.82 -4.00
CA GLU A 67 -8.47 4.35 -2.85
C GLU A 67 -9.31 4.28 -1.57
N SER A 68 -10.60 4.58 -1.69
CA SER A 68 -11.61 4.51 -0.61
C SER A 68 -12.21 3.11 -0.40
N ALA A 69 -11.79 2.11 -1.18
CA ALA A 69 -12.26 0.73 -1.01
C ALA A 69 -11.89 0.19 0.40
N PRO A 70 -12.69 -0.71 0.97
CA PRO A 70 -12.35 -1.42 2.19
C PRO A 70 -11.00 -2.14 2.07
N ARG A 71 -10.23 -2.15 3.15
CA ARG A 71 -8.85 -2.68 3.20
C ARG A 71 -8.71 -3.69 4.33
N PRO A 72 -7.78 -4.66 4.20
CA PRO A 72 -7.48 -5.56 5.30
C PRO A 72 -6.77 -4.79 6.42
N GLU A 73 -6.91 -5.28 7.65
CA GLU A 73 -6.08 -4.79 8.75
C GLU A 73 -4.61 -5.12 8.48
N LEU A 74 -3.73 -4.17 8.80
CA LEU A 74 -2.29 -4.35 8.68
C LEU A 74 -1.69 -4.78 10.02
N PRO A 75 -0.59 -5.56 10.03
CA PRO A 75 0.15 -5.83 11.25
C PRO A 75 0.61 -4.54 11.93
N VAL A 76 0.58 -4.50 13.26
CA VAL A 76 0.94 -3.31 14.06
C VAL A 76 2.31 -2.72 13.67
N ALA A 77 3.27 -3.57 13.30
CA ALA A 77 4.61 -3.12 12.90
C ALA A 77 4.65 -2.26 11.62
N VAL A 78 3.59 -2.26 10.82
CA VAL A 78 3.49 -1.54 9.53
C VAL A 78 2.16 -0.79 9.37
N SER A 79 1.37 -0.70 10.43
CA SER A 79 0.07 -0.02 10.44
C SER A 79 0.20 1.48 10.68
#